data_AF-A0A8S9DWN7-F1
#
_entry.id   AF-A0A8S9DWN7-F1
#
_cell.length_a   1.000
_cell.length_b   1.000
_cell.length_c   1.000
_cell.angle_alpha   90.00
_cell.angle_beta   90.00
_cell.angle_gamma   90.00
#
_symmetry.space_group_name_H-M   'P 1'
#
loop_
_entity.id
_entity.type
_entity.pdbx_description
1 polymer ?
#
loop_
_entity_poly.entity_id
_entity_poly.type
_entity_poly.pdbx_seq_one_letter_code
_entity_poly.pdbx_strand_id
1 'polypeptide(L)'
;MSNETIHVVYEYLGSFAGLDYYHETLLYTNANGQQFLATAGPTGSPPPENSNSYNVSQAASAAANSTSSVYGSLDTKTGAISTFEDQWVKQLLGTPQNPNPSEVVATGADLSQQWNNIVQTEQQIANRGLPYSPVTQNSNSVASAALAAAGIAPPTDNGPGSDHWTPAADNLLDVPPLTPQWAQDYQDFLNQEQICRIVDPVVSTSYTSSQIWGRLPRA
;
A
#
# COMPACT_ATOMS: atom_id res chain seq x y z
N MET A 1 10.10 14.15 -21.50
CA MET A 1 9.91 13.71 -20.11
C MET A 1 9.99 12.20 -20.12
N SER A 2 10.65 11.58 -19.14
CA SER A 2 10.63 10.13 -18.99
C SER A 2 9.23 9.66 -18.62
N ASN A 3 8.83 8.49 -19.13
CA ASN A 3 7.61 7.85 -18.67
C ASN A 3 7.74 7.49 -17.20
N GLU A 4 6.62 7.54 -16.49
CA GLU A 4 6.46 7.04 -15.13
C GLU A 4 6.19 5.54 -15.16
N THR A 5 6.57 4.85 -14.08
CA THR A 5 6.39 3.40 -13.96
C THR A 5 5.86 3.01 -12.58
N ILE A 6 5.05 1.96 -12.55
CA ILE A 6 4.70 1.26 -11.31
C ILE A 6 5.17 -0.18 -11.47
N HIS A 7 5.96 -0.64 -10.50
CA HIS A 7 6.46 -2.00 -10.40
C HIS A 7 5.83 -2.72 -9.21
N VAL A 8 5.65 -4.02 -9.36
CA VAL A 8 5.57 -4.95 -8.23
C VAL A 8 6.96 -5.54 -8.03
N VAL A 9 7.47 -5.47 -6.81
CA VAL A 9 8.77 -6.02 -6.42
C VAL A 9 8.54 -7.20 -5.48
N TYR A 10 9.23 -8.31 -5.74
CA TYR A 10 9.07 -9.58 -5.05
C TYR A 10 10.20 -9.81 -4.05
N GLU A 11 9.93 -9.61 -2.77
CA GLU A 11 10.86 -9.99 -1.70
C GLU A 11 10.70 -11.47 -1.37
N TYR A 12 11.78 -12.25 -1.49
CA TYR A 12 11.77 -13.65 -1.07
C TYR A 12 11.67 -13.77 0.46
N LEU A 13 10.64 -14.46 0.95
CA LEU A 13 10.41 -14.65 2.38
C LEU A 13 10.80 -16.04 2.89
N GLY A 14 10.84 -17.04 2.02
CA GLY A 14 11.15 -18.42 2.40
C GLY A 14 10.47 -19.44 1.50
N SER A 15 10.45 -20.69 1.96
CA SER A 15 9.75 -21.79 1.30
C SER A 15 8.76 -22.46 2.24
N PHE A 16 7.56 -22.75 1.75
CA PHE A 16 6.53 -23.52 2.45
C PHE A 16 6.13 -24.74 1.62
N ALA A 17 6.24 -25.94 2.21
CA ALA A 17 5.95 -27.20 1.52
C ALA A 17 6.73 -27.39 0.18
N GLY A 18 7.94 -26.83 0.08
CA GLY A 18 8.78 -26.89 -1.12
C GLY A 18 8.45 -25.85 -2.19
N LEU A 19 7.55 -24.91 -1.91
CA LEU A 19 7.25 -23.77 -2.77
C LEU A 19 7.83 -22.50 -2.14
N ASP A 20 8.67 -21.79 -2.89
CA ASP A 20 9.15 -20.47 -2.50
C ASP A 20 7.99 -19.48 -2.53
N TYR A 21 7.95 -18.57 -1.56
CA TYR A 21 6.90 -17.56 -1.47
C TYR A 21 7.48 -16.16 -1.25
N TYR A 22 6.77 -15.19 -1.81
CA TYR A 22 7.23 -13.81 -1.92
C TYR A 22 6.23 -12.82 -1.31
N HIS A 23 6.77 -11.66 -0.94
CA HIS A 23 6.03 -10.47 -0.53
C HIS A 23 6.06 -9.42 -1.64
N GLU A 24 4.90 -8.86 -1.97
CA GLU A 24 4.72 -7.82 -2.98
C GLU A 24 4.89 -6.43 -2.36
N THR A 25 5.77 -5.63 -2.95
CA THR A 25 5.91 -4.19 -2.68
C THR A 25 5.67 -3.41 -3.95
N LEU A 26 4.86 -2.35 -3.87
CA LEU A 26 4.61 -1.46 -4.99
C LEU A 26 5.65 -0.34 -5.00
N LEU A 27 6.33 -0.16 -6.13
CA LEU A 27 7.34 0.87 -6.36
C LEU A 27 6.91 1.76 -7.52
N TYR A 28 6.68 3.04 -7.23
CA TYR A 28 6.37 4.06 -8.23
C TYR A 28 7.59 4.93 -8.51
N THR A 29 7.90 5.15 -9.79
CA THR A 29 8.92 6.10 -10.24
C THR A 29 8.27 7.18 -11.08
N ASN A 30 8.34 8.44 -10.62
CA ASN A 30 7.72 9.57 -11.31
C ASN A 30 8.58 10.11 -12.47
N ALA A 31 8.06 11.11 -13.20
CA ALA A 31 8.73 11.69 -14.36
C ALA A 31 10.09 12.35 -14.06
N ASN A 32 10.38 12.65 -12.78
CA ASN A 32 11.66 13.19 -12.30
C ASN A 32 12.63 12.11 -11.80
N GLY A 33 12.25 10.83 -11.88
CA GLY A 33 13.03 9.71 -11.33
C GLY A 33 12.95 9.55 -9.81
N GLN A 34 12.02 10.27 -9.14
CA GLN A 34 11.80 10.10 -7.71
C GLN A 34 10.98 8.84 -7.46
N GLN A 35 11.31 8.12 -6.39
CA GLN A 35 10.73 6.82 -6.06
C GLN A 35 9.88 6.86 -4.80
N PHE A 36 8.77 6.14 -4.84
CA PHE A 36 7.79 6.03 -3.76
C PHE A 36 7.41 4.57 -3.56
N LEU A 37 7.21 4.18 -2.30
CA LEU A 37 6.85 2.83 -1.90
C LEU A 37 5.45 2.80 -1.31
N ALA A 38 4.77 1.67 -1.54
CA ALA A 38 3.55 1.27 -0.87
C ALA A 38 3.67 -0.23 -0.58
N THR A 39 3.50 -0.60 0.70
CA THR A 39 3.70 -1.96 1.18
C THR A 39 2.86 -2.18 2.43
N ALA A 40 2.48 -3.43 2.64
CA ALA A 40 1.68 -3.86 3.79
C ALA A 40 2.39 -4.93 4.63
N GLY A 41 1.92 -5.15 5.84
CA GLY A 41 2.44 -6.19 6.74
C GLY A 41 1.54 -6.44 7.94
N PRO A 42 1.87 -7.45 8.77
CA PRO A 42 1.17 -7.70 10.03
C PRO A 42 1.57 -6.68 11.10
N THR A 43 0.61 -6.27 11.95
CA THR A 43 0.90 -5.45 13.15
C THR A 43 1.52 -6.23 14.30
N GLY A 44 1.42 -7.56 14.26
CA GLY A 44 1.86 -8.43 15.34
C GLY A 44 2.80 -9.54 14.88
N SER A 45 3.39 -10.22 15.85
CA SER A 45 4.13 -11.46 15.66
C SER A 45 3.38 -12.60 16.35
N PRO A 46 3.25 -13.78 15.71
CA PRO A 46 2.55 -14.89 16.31
C PRO A 46 3.32 -15.44 17.53
N PRO A 47 2.65 -16.11 18.48
CA PRO A 47 3.31 -16.72 19.62
C PRO A 47 4.37 -17.74 19.19
N PRO A 48 5.63 -17.63 19.66
CA PRO A 48 6.73 -18.48 19.23
C PRO A 48 6.63 -19.93 19.72
N GLU A 49 5.84 -20.21 20.75
CA GLU A 49 5.62 -21.55 21.30
C GLU A 49 4.70 -22.43 20.42
N ASN A 50 3.91 -21.81 19.54
CA ASN A 50 3.03 -22.52 18.64
C ASN A 50 3.80 -22.99 17.40
N SER A 51 3.39 -24.12 16.82
CA SER A 51 3.89 -24.49 15.49
C SER A 51 3.43 -23.47 14.44
N ASN A 52 4.25 -23.26 13.40
CA ASN A 52 3.89 -22.40 12.27
C ASN A 52 2.56 -22.84 11.63
N SER A 53 2.33 -24.15 11.48
CA SER A 53 1.09 -24.68 10.92
C SER A 53 -0.14 -24.33 11.77
N TYR A 54 0.00 -24.35 13.09
CA TYR A 54 -1.07 -23.94 14.00
C TYR A 54 -1.35 -22.44 13.88
N ASN A 55 -0.31 -21.61 13.92
CA ASN A 55 -0.45 -20.16 13.78
C ASN A 55 -1.11 -19.77 12.45
N VAL A 56 -0.68 -20.37 11.35
CA VAL A 56 -1.28 -20.15 10.02
C VAL A 56 -2.75 -20.59 9.99
N SER A 57 -3.08 -21.76 10.54
CA SER A 57 -4.47 -22.25 10.61
C SER A 57 -5.36 -21.32 11.44
N GLN A 58 -4.87 -20.85 12.59
CA GLN A 58 -5.61 -19.92 13.45
C GLN A 58 -5.83 -18.56 12.77
N ALA A 59 -4.81 -18.06 12.07
CA ALA A 59 -4.89 -16.80 11.34
C ALA A 59 -5.87 -16.89 10.16
N ALA A 60 -5.88 -17.99 9.41
CA ALA A 60 -6.84 -18.23 8.34
C ALA A 60 -8.28 -18.29 8.88
N SER A 61 -8.49 -18.98 10.01
CA SER A 61 -9.79 -18.98 10.70
C SER A 61 -10.20 -17.58 11.15
N ALA A 62 -9.27 -16.80 11.71
CA ALA A 62 -9.53 -15.44 12.13
C ALA A 62 -9.93 -14.53 10.96
N ALA A 63 -9.23 -14.64 9.83
CA ALA A 63 -9.57 -13.92 8.61
C ALA A 63 -10.95 -14.28 8.05
N ALA A 64 -11.29 -15.57 8.01
CA ALA A 64 -12.59 -16.04 7.52
C ALA A 64 -13.77 -15.61 8.42
N ASN A 65 -13.53 -15.41 9.71
CA ASN A 65 -14.57 -15.09 10.69
C ASN A 65 -14.52 -13.63 11.17
N SER A 66 -13.64 -12.80 10.61
CA SER A 66 -13.42 -11.41 11.03
C SER A 66 -13.13 -11.27 12.54
N THR A 67 -12.32 -12.18 13.10
CA THR A 67 -11.88 -12.15 14.51
C THR A 67 -10.40 -11.82 14.60
N SER A 68 -9.89 -11.63 15.83
CA SER A 68 -8.48 -11.29 16.04
C SER A 68 -7.54 -12.43 15.59
N SER A 69 -6.56 -12.09 14.76
CA SER A 69 -5.51 -13.01 14.34
C SER A 69 -4.31 -12.97 15.29
N VAL A 70 -3.61 -14.10 15.40
CA VAL A 70 -2.33 -14.21 16.12
C VAL A 70 -1.21 -13.38 15.47
N TYR A 71 -1.36 -12.97 14.22
CA TYR A 71 -0.46 -12.04 13.51
C TYR A 71 -0.91 -10.57 13.64
N GLY A 72 -1.99 -10.29 14.38
CA GLY A 72 -2.59 -8.97 14.44
C GLY A 72 -3.40 -8.64 13.18
N SER A 73 -3.41 -7.38 12.79
CA SER A 73 -4.14 -6.85 11.64
C SER A 73 -3.20 -6.52 10.48
N LEU A 74 -3.79 -6.30 9.30
CA LEU A 74 -3.14 -5.64 8.19
C LEU A 74 -2.83 -4.19 8.55
N ASP A 75 -1.61 -3.77 8.28
CA ASP A 75 -1.16 -2.39 8.34
C ASP A 75 -0.34 -2.06 7.10
N THR A 76 -0.25 -0.78 6.77
CA THR A 76 0.34 -0.30 5.51
C THR A 76 1.29 0.85 5.76
N LYS A 77 2.32 0.96 4.93
CA LYS A 77 3.25 2.08 4.96
C LYS A 77 3.54 2.54 3.54
N THR A 78 3.27 3.82 3.31
CA THR A 78 3.44 4.49 2.03
C THR A 78 4.31 5.74 2.18
N GLY A 79 4.98 6.15 1.10
CA GLY A 79 5.73 7.41 1.07
C GLY A 79 6.90 7.41 0.11
N ALA A 80 7.67 8.50 0.10
CA ALA A 80 8.92 8.56 -0.67
C ALA A 80 9.93 7.55 -0.10
N ILE A 81 10.71 6.90 -0.95
CA ILE A 81 11.71 5.91 -0.53
C ILE A 81 12.65 6.44 0.56
N SER A 82 12.93 7.75 0.56
CA SER A 82 13.78 8.43 1.55
C SER A 82 13.17 8.53 2.95
N THR A 83 11.87 8.25 3.13
CA THR A 83 11.21 8.22 4.45
C THR A 83 11.22 6.82 5.06
N PHE A 84 11.80 5.84 4.37
CA PHE A 84 11.93 4.46 4.81
C PHE A 84 13.35 4.26 5.35
N GLU A 85 13.50 3.37 6.34
CA GLU A 85 14.82 3.02 6.84
C GLU A 85 15.61 2.27 5.78
N ASP A 86 16.89 2.59 5.60
CA ASP A 86 17.75 2.00 4.56
C ASP A 86 17.75 0.47 4.58
N GLN A 87 17.74 -0.15 5.76
CA GLN A 87 17.72 -1.61 5.89
C GLN A 87 16.40 -2.18 5.37
N TRP A 88 15.30 -1.49 5.63
CA TRP A 88 13.99 -1.91 5.18
C TRP A 88 13.84 -1.73 3.66
N VAL A 89 14.35 -0.64 3.10
CA VAL A 89 14.41 -0.45 1.64
C VAL A 89 15.21 -1.58 0.98
N LYS A 90 16.37 -1.96 1.54
CA LYS A 90 17.19 -3.06 1.01
C LYS A 90 16.50 -4.42 1.11
N GLN A 91 15.69 -4.62 2.14
CA GLN A 91 14.90 -5.84 2.28
C GLN A 91 13.82 -5.91 1.19
N LEU A 92 13.02 -4.84 1.04
CA LEU A 92 11.90 -4.79 0.10
C LEU A 92 12.38 -4.80 -1.37
N LEU A 93 13.42 -4.03 -1.70
CA LEU A 93 13.86 -3.79 -3.08
C LEU A 93 15.13 -4.53 -3.48
N GLY A 94 15.82 -5.15 -2.53
CA GLY A 94 17.18 -5.64 -2.72
C GLY A 94 18.22 -4.52 -2.72
N THR A 95 19.42 -4.84 -3.21
CA THR A 95 20.51 -3.87 -3.34
C THR A 95 20.70 -3.46 -4.80
N PRO A 96 21.34 -2.31 -5.11
CA PRO A 96 21.62 -1.97 -6.50
C PRO A 96 22.44 -3.02 -7.26
N GLN A 97 23.24 -3.84 -6.56
CA GLN A 97 24.04 -4.92 -7.15
C GLN A 97 23.27 -6.25 -7.26
N ASN A 98 22.25 -6.43 -6.43
CA ASN A 98 21.40 -7.62 -6.39
C ASN A 98 19.97 -7.17 -6.07
N PRO A 99 19.25 -6.59 -7.04
CA PRO A 99 17.89 -6.13 -6.83
C PRO A 99 16.97 -7.34 -6.68
N ASN A 100 15.90 -7.17 -5.91
CA ASN A 100 14.84 -8.16 -5.87
C ASN A 100 14.16 -8.24 -7.27
N PRO A 101 13.65 -9.42 -7.67
CA PRO A 101 12.86 -9.55 -8.89
C PRO A 101 11.69 -8.56 -8.90
N SER A 102 11.30 -8.09 -10.09
CA SER A 102 10.16 -7.18 -10.23
C SER A 102 9.48 -7.29 -11.60
N GLU A 103 8.20 -6.92 -11.63
CA GLU A 103 7.36 -6.83 -12.83
C GLU A 103 6.87 -5.38 -12.99
N VAL A 104 6.97 -4.82 -14.20
CA VAL A 104 6.35 -3.52 -14.52
C VAL A 104 4.88 -3.75 -14.81
N VAL A 105 4.00 -3.24 -13.95
CA VAL A 105 2.54 -3.39 -14.10
C VAL A 105 1.87 -2.18 -14.75
N ALA A 106 2.53 -1.01 -14.76
CA ALA A 106 2.07 0.16 -15.49
C ALA A 106 3.24 1.01 -16.02
N THR A 107 3.03 1.62 -17.19
CA THR A 107 3.91 2.64 -17.76
C THR A 107 3.05 3.71 -18.42
N GLY A 108 3.35 4.99 -18.17
CA GLY A 108 2.55 6.09 -18.70
C GLY A 108 3.29 7.41 -18.70
N ALA A 109 2.71 8.42 -19.37
CA ALA A 109 3.23 9.79 -19.30
C ALA A 109 2.95 10.45 -17.94
N ASP A 110 1.87 10.02 -17.28
CA ASP A 110 1.43 10.45 -15.96
C ASP A 110 0.64 9.30 -15.33
N LEU A 111 1.16 8.75 -14.23
CA LEU A 111 0.55 7.72 -13.38
C LEU A 111 0.26 8.27 -11.98
N SER A 112 0.39 9.58 -11.76
CA SER A 112 0.25 10.20 -10.44
C SER A 112 -1.13 9.95 -9.82
N GLN A 113 -2.20 9.97 -10.63
CA GLN A 113 -3.54 9.67 -10.16
C GLN A 113 -3.68 8.20 -9.73
N GLN A 114 -3.13 7.27 -10.50
CA GLN A 114 -3.14 5.85 -10.18
C GLN A 114 -2.33 5.58 -8.91
N TRP A 115 -1.18 6.23 -8.74
CA TRP A 115 -0.40 6.14 -7.51
C TRP A 115 -1.16 6.70 -6.30
N ASN A 116 -1.82 7.85 -6.44
CA ASN A 116 -2.66 8.40 -5.37
C ASN A 116 -3.80 7.44 -4.99
N ASN A 117 -4.41 6.78 -5.97
CA ASN A 117 -5.45 5.78 -5.74
C ASN A 117 -4.89 4.56 -4.96
N ILE A 118 -3.70 4.06 -5.32
CA ILE A 118 -3.01 2.99 -4.57
C ILE A 118 -2.83 3.39 -3.10
N VAL A 119 -2.24 4.56 -2.86
CA VAL A 119 -1.97 5.05 -1.49
C VAL A 119 -3.25 5.19 -0.67
N GLN A 120 -4.32 5.74 -1.27
CA GLN A 120 -5.61 5.88 -0.61
C GLN A 120 -6.23 4.52 -0.29
N THR A 121 -6.17 3.56 -1.21
CA THR A 121 -6.69 2.21 -0.98
C THR A 121 -5.95 1.51 0.15
N GLU A 122 -4.61 1.57 0.19
CA GLU A 122 -3.83 1.01 1.29
C GLU A 122 -4.23 1.62 2.64
N GLN A 123 -4.32 2.96 2.70
CA GLN A 123 -4.77 3.67 3.91
C GLN A 123 -6.17 3.24 4.35
N GLN A 124 -7.13 3.08 3.41
CA GLN A 124 -8.48 2.61 3.72
C GLN A 124 -8.47 1.19 4.26
N ILE A 125 -7.62 0.30 3.72
CA ILE A 125 -7.49 -1.07 4.19
C ILE A 125 -6.89 -1.11 5.60
N ALA A 126 -5.81 -0.36 5.86
CA ALA A 126 -5.20 -0.26 7.19
C ALA A 126 -6.21 0.24 8.24
N ASN A 127 -7.00 1.26 7.91
CA ASN A 127 -8.01 1.82 8.80
C ASN A 127 -9.13 0.83 9.19
N ARG A 128 -9.33 -0.24 8.42
CA ARG A 128 -10.33 -1.28 8.73
C ARG A 128 -9.84 -2.27 9.77
N GLY A 129 -8.53 -2.35 10.03
CA GLY A 129 -7.96 -3.28 11.01
C GLY A 129 -8.26 -4.75 10.67
N LEU A 130 -8.31 -5.09 9.39
CA LEU A 130 -8.61 -6.45 8.92
C LEU A 130 -7.59 -7.44 9.49
N PRO A 131 -8.00 -8.63 9.98
CA PRO A 131 -7.06 -9.61 10.54
C PRO A 131 -6.07 -10.13 9.50
N TYR A 132 -4.78 -10.19 9.86
CA TYR A 132 -3.74 -10.71 8.97
C TYR A 132 -3.74 -12.24 8.96
N SER A 133 -3.72 -12.85 7.78
CA SER A 133 -3.54 -14.28 7.55
C SER A 133 -2.47 -14.49 6.48
N PRO A 134 -1.32 -15.13 6.80
CA PRO A 134 -0.20 -15.28 5.87
C PRO A 134 -0.54 -15.90 4.52
N VAL A 135 -1.63 -16.67 4.41
CA VAL A 135 -1.98 -17.43 3.20
C VAL A 135 -3.26 -16.93 2.51
N THR A 136 -4.14 -16.23 3.23
CA THR A 136 -5.49 -15.90 2.71
C THR A 136 -5.85 -14.43 2.74
N GLN A 137 -5.23 -13.60 3.60
CA GLN A 137 -5.52 -12.17 3.72
C GLN A 137 -4.29 -11.49 4.30
N ASN A 138 -3.30 -11.23 3.45
CA ASN A 138 -1.98 -10.73 3.84
C ASN A 138 -1.64 -9.46 3.05
N SER A 139 -0.37 -9.05 3.11
CA SER A 139 0.15 -7.91 2.38
C SER A 139 -0.03 -7.98 0.86
N ASN A 140 0.05 -9.16 0.25
CA ASN A 140 -0.11 -9.32 -1.21
C ASN A 140 -1.57 -9.08 -1.63
N SER A 141 -2.55 -9.48 -0.80
CA SER A 141 -3.96 -9.14 -1.03
C SER A 141 -4.21 -7.63 -0.98
N VAL A 142 -3.43 -6.88 -0.17
CA VAL A 142 -3.48 -5.41 -0.13
C VAL A 142 -2.92 -4.81 -1.42
N ALA A 143 -1.73 -5.26 -1.86
CA ALA A 143 -1.10 -4.77 -3.09
C ALA A 143 -2.01 -5.01 -4.31
N SER A 144 -2.55 -6.22 -4.45
CA SER A 144 -3.45 -6.56 -5.56
C SER A 144 -4.77 -5.78 -5.52
N ALA A 145 -5.36 -5.57 -4.34
CA ALA A 145 -6.55 -4.73 -4.19
C ALA A 145 -6.28 -3.25 -4.53
N ALA A 146 -5.11 -2.73 -4.14
CA ALA A 146 -4.70 -1.35 -4.44
C ALA A 146 -4.46 -1.13 -5.94
N LEU A 147 -3.81 -2.07 -6.63
CA LEU A 147 -3.65 -2.04 -8.08
C LEU A 147 -5.01 -2.08 -8.78
N ALA A 148 -5.90 -3.00 -8.38
CA ALA A 148 -7.23 -3.12 -8.95
C ALA A 148 -8.06 -1.84 -8.77
N ALA A 149 -8.03 -1.23 -7.58
CA ALA A 149 -8.72 0.03 -7.30
C ALA A 149 -8.17 1.21 -8.12
N ALA A 150 -6.88 1.18 -8.47
CA ALA A 150 -6.24 2.15 -9.35
C ALA A 150 -6.47 1.87 -10.86
N GLY A 151 -7.19 0.81 -11.20
CA GLY A 151 -7.42 0.40 -12.60
C GLY A 151 -6.18 -0.19 -13.26
N ILE A 152 -5.23 -0.70 -12.48
CA ILE A 152 -4.02 -1.39 -12.94
C ILE A 152 -4.24 -2.89 -12.77
N ALA A 153 -3.89 -3.68 -13.78
CA ALA A 153 -3.95 -5.13 -13.68
C ALA A 153 -2.93 -5.62 -12.64
N PRO A 154 -3.28 -6.62 -11.80
CA PRO A 154 -2.30 -7.26 -10.92
C PRO A 154 -1.18 -7.93 -11.74
N PRO A 155 -0.02 -8.19 -11.13
CA PRO A 155 1.09 -8.84 -11.81
C PRO A 155 0.71 -10.25 -12.26
N THR A 156 1.41 -10.76 -13.26
CA THR A 156 1.10 -12.07 -13.86
C THR A 156 1.94 -13.21 -13.29
N ASP A 157 3.12 -12.91 -12.75
CA ASP A 157 4.01 -13.87 -12.12
C ASP A 157 3.82 -13.89 -10.59
N ASN A 158 2.64 -14.32 -10.14
CA ASN A 158 2.30 -14.26 -8.72
C ASN A 158 1.38 -15.41 -8.22
N GLY A 159 0.93 -16.28 -9.12
CA GLY A 159 0.04 -17.40 -8.82
C GLY A 159 0.76 -18.67 -8.34
N PRO A 160 0.02 -19.67 -7.82
CA PRO A 160 0.61 -20.96 -7.44
C PRO A 160 1.30 -21.64 -8.63
N GLY A 161 2.59 -21.95 -8.47
CA GLY A 161 3.42 -22.56 -9.52
C GLY A 161 4.06 -21.57 -10.50
N SER A 162 3.94 -20.26 -10.25
CA SER A 162 4.77 -19.24 -10.91
C SER A 162 6.16 -19.16 -10.25
N ASP A 163 7.08 -18.40 -10.86
CA ASP A 163 8.44 -18.25 -10.33
C ASP A 163 8.45 -17.41 -9.05
N HIS A 164 7.49 -16.50 -8.90
CA HIS A 164 7.34 -15.62 -7.73
C HIS A 164 5.97 -15.75 -7.06
N TRP A 165 5.61 -16.95 -6.61
CA TRP A 165 4.32 -17.16 -5.94
C TRP A 165 4.12 -16.23 -4.73
N THR A 166 3.03 -15.44 -4.75
CA THR A 166 2.66 -14.53 -3.67
C THR A 166 1.31 -14.99 -3.09
N PRO A 167 1.31 -15.65 -1.92
CA PRO A 167 0.07 -16.14 -1.32
C PRO A 167 -0.96 -15.03 -1.16
N ALA A 168 -2.24 -15.34 -1.38
CA ALA A 168 -3.39 -14.41 -1.29
C ALA A 168 -3.41 -13.23 -2.29
N ALA A 169 -2.52 -13.16 -3.28
CA ALA A 169 -2.58 -12.07 -4.26
C ALA A 169 -3.84 -12.12 -5.14
N ASP A 170 -4.45 -13.30 -5.29
CA ASP A 170 -5.74 -13.49 -5.96
C ASP A 170 -6.96 -13.10 -5.10
N ASN A 171 -6.77 -12.89 -3.79
CA ASN A 171 -7.80 -12.40 -2.90
C ASN A 171 -7.90 -10.87 -2.98
N LEU A 172 -8.74 -10.37 -3.90
CA LEU A 172 -9.04 -8.94 -3.96
C LEU A 172 -9.91 -8.53 -2.75
N LEU A 173 -9.30 -7.79 -1.82
CA LEU A 173 -10.01 -7.24 -0.68
C LEU A 173 -11.11 -6.28 -1.14
N ASP A 174 -12.27 -6.35 -0.50
CA ASP A 174 -13.38 -5.42 -0.75
C ASP A 174 -12.99 -4.01 -0.29
N VAL A 175 -12.69 -3.10 -1.21
CA VAL A 175 -12.28 -1.73 -0.90
C VAL A 175 -13.46 -0.77 -1.14
N PRO A 176 -13.79 0.12 -0.18
CA PRO A 176 -14.75 1.17 -0.41
C PRO A 176 -14.41 2.01 -1.66
N PRO A 177 -15.40 2.63 -2.32
CA PRO A 177 -15.11 3.55 -3.41
C PRO A 177 -14.11 4.62 -2.98
N LEU A 178 -13.15 4.90 -3.85
CA LEU A 178 -12.16 5.94 -3.61
C LEU A 178 -12.84 7.29 -3.38
N THR A 179 -12.32 8.03 -2.41
CA THR A 179 -12.71 9.42 -2.19
C THR A 179 -12.32 10.20 -3.45
N PRO A 180 -13.23 10.94 -4.10
CA PRO A 180 -12.87 11.73 -5.26
C PRO A 180 -11.72 12.70 -4.94
N GLN A 181 -10.80 12.91 -5.87
CA GLN A 181 -9.61 13.75 -5.67
C GLN A 181 -9.95 15.13 -5.09
N TRP A 182 -11.05 15.76 -5.52
CA TRP A 182 -11.49 17.06 -4.99
C TRP A 182 -11.80 17.03 -3.48
N ALA A 183 -12.28 15.90 -2.96
CA ALA A 183 -12.56 15.74 -1.54
C ALA A 183 -11.26 15.54 -0.74
N GLN A 184 -10.25 14.92 -1.34
CA GLN A 184 -8.92 14.82 -0.77
C GLN A 184 -8.23 16.19 -0.73
N ASP A 185 -8.21 16.91 -1.85
CA ASP A 185 -7.64 18.27 -1.95
C ASP A 185 -8.28 19.21 -0.92
N TYR A 186 -9.58 19.03 -0.66
CA TYR A 186 -10.30 19.77 0.37
C TYR A 186 -9.83 19.43 1.79
N GLN A 187 -9.60 18.15 2.11
CA GLN A 187 -9.07 17.76 3.44
C GLN A 187 -7.63 18.24 3.64
N ASP A 188 -6.80 18.15 2.61
CA ASP A 188 -5.40 18.63 2.66
C ASP A 188 -5.35 20.15 2.87
N PHE A 189 -6.24 20.89 2.20
CA PHE A 189 -6.44 22.32 2.44
C PHE A 189 -6.82 22.62 3.89
N LEU A 190 -7.81 21.90 4.46
CA LEU A 190 -8.22 22.08 5.85
C LEU A 190 -7.10 21.78 6.84
N ASN A 191 -6.30 20.75 6.58
CA ASN A 191 -5.16 20.36 7.43
C ASN A 191 -4.02 21.40 7.37
N GLN A 192 -3.73 21.96 6.18
CA GLN A 192 -2.76 23.04 6.05
C GLN A 192 -3.22 24.33 6.75
N GLU A 193 -4.49 24.69 6.62
CA GLU A 193 -5.09 25.84 7.33
C GLU A 193 -5.03 25.66 8.86
N GLN A 194 -5.29 24.45 9.37
CA GLN A 194 -5.15 24.15 10.80
C GLN A 194 -3.70 24.26 11.27
N ILE A 195 -2.72 23.79 10.47
CA ILE A 195 -1.29 23.97 10.78
C ILE A 195 -0.94 25.46 10.82
N CYS A 196 -1.34 26.27 9.84
CA CYS A 196 -1.10 27.72 9.83
C CYS A 196 -1.67 28.43 11.07
N ARG A 197 -2.82 28.00 11.59
CA ARG A 197 -3.42 28.56 12.82
C ARG A 197 -2.69 28.17 14.10
N ILE A 198 -1.93 27.07 14.09
CA ILE A 198 -1.15 26.62 15.26
C ILE A 198 0.22 27.32 15.31
N VAL A 199 0.81 27.70 14.16
CA VAL A 199 2.13 28.36 14.12
C VAL A 199 2.08 29.87 14.33
N ASP A 200 0.91 30.52 14.13
CA ASP A 200 0.71 31.95 14.39
C ASP A 200 -0.43 32.19 15.40
N PRO A 201 -0.16 32.37 16.70
CA PRO A 201 -1.21 32.71 17.67
C PRO A 201 -1.74 34.15 17.52
N VAL A 202 -1.19 34.96 16.60
CA VAL A 202 -1.49 36.40 16.53
C VAL A 202 -1.63 36.89 15.09
N VAL A 203 -2.66 36.45 14.37
CA VAL A 203 -3.50 37.32 13.51
C VAL A 203 -4.84 36.60 13.28
N SER A 204 -5.88 36.94 14.07
CA SER A 204 -7.26 36.60 13.67
C SER A 204 -7.67 37.53 12.52
N THR A 205 -7.46 37.09 11.28
CA THR A 205 -8.20 37.65 10.14
C THR A 205 -9.20 36.61 9.67
N SER A 206 -10.48 36.93 9.87
CA SER A 206 -11.62 36.17 9.39
C SER A 206 -11.64 36.19 7.87
N TYR A 207 -11.21 35.10 7.25
CA TYR A 207 -11.50 34.84 5.85
C TYR A 207 -13.01 34.62 5.69
N THR A 208 -13.69 35.54 5.02
CA THR A 208 -15.10 35.40 4.69
C THR A 208 -15.27 34.45 3.51
N SER A 209 -16.39 33.74 3.49
CA SER A 209 -16.76 32.66 2.56
C SER A 209 -16.74 33.02 1.06
N SER A 210 -16.49 34.27 0.68
CA SER A 210 -16.45 34.70 -0.73
C SER A 210 -15.13 34.42 -1.44
N GLN A 211 -14.01 34.19 -0.71
CA GLN A 211 -12.73 33.86 -1.33
C GLN A 211 -12.57 32.38 -1.70
N ILE A 212 -13.44 31.51 -1.17
CA ILE A 212 -13.40 30.05 -1.37
C ILE A 212 -13.94 29.64 -2.76
N TRP A 213 -14.86 30.41 -3.34
CA TRP A 213 -15.55 30.05 -4.60
C TRP A 213 -14.82 30.50 -5.88
N GLY A 214 -13.67 31.17 -5.77
CA GLY A 214 -12.94 31.70 -6.92
C GLY A 214 -11.95 30.73 -7.58
N ARG A 215 -11.70 29.55 -6.98
CA ARG A 215 -10.66 28.61 -7.42
C ARG A 215 -11.14 27.25 -7.90
N LEU A 216 -12.45 26.96 -7.86
CA LEU A 216 -12.97 25.74 -8.46
C LEU A 216 -13.24 25.97 -9.96
N PRO A 217 -12.82 25.05 -10.85
CA PRO A 217 -13.27 25.09 -12.24
C PRO A 217 -14.80 25.00 -12.25
N ARG A 218 -15.45 25.95 -12.94
CA ARG A 218 -16.88 25.83 -13.23
C ARG A 218 -17.05 24.69 -14.25
N ALA A 219 -17.98 23.79 -13.96
CA ALA A 219 -18.42 22.75 -14.88
C ALA A 219 -18.96 23.32 -16.19
#